data_AF-A0A1F6TKJ4-F1
#
_entry.id   AF-A0A1F6TKJ4-F1
#
_cell.length_a   1.000
_cell.length_b   1.000
_cell.length_c   1.000
_cell.angle_alpha   90.00
_cell.angle_beta   90.00
_cell.angle_gamma   90.00
#
_symmetry.space_group_name_H-M   'P 1'
#
loop_
_entity.id
_entity.type
_entity.pdbx_description
1 polymer ?
#
loop_
_entity_poly.entity_id
_entity_poly.type
_entity_poly.pdbx_seq_one_letter_code
_entity_poly.pdbx_strand_id
1 'polypeptide(L)'
;MRLPFAPLPLLLFVFVLGFLAAVVQIGVLTIAFDKLGLSAASAFALLLTSLLGSAVNLPLFAVSAERPAAEVVPPQLRRLLLVPAREFTGRTVIAVNVGGCLIPIAFSAYLLGHNPLPLLQVLTAVAGVAAISRLVSRPIPGLGIGMPMFVAPIGAALISMALNADASAPLAYISGTLGVLIGADLLRLNDMRRFGTPFASIGGAGTFDGIFLTGIVAVLLA
;
A
#
# COMPACT_ATOMS: atom_id res chain seq x y z
N MET A 1 10.29 -16.45 44.73
CA MET A 1 8.87 -16.15 44.40
C MET A 1 8.59 -16.66 43.00
N ARG A 2 7.76 -17.69 42.85
CA ARG A 2 7.28 -18.15 41.53
C ARG A 2 6.10 -17.24 41.18
N LEU A 3 6.21 -16.42 40.15
CA LEU A 3 5.05 -15.74 39.58
C LEU A 3 4.06 -16.84 39.15
N PRO A 4 2.82 -16.88 39.68
CA PRO A 4 1.82 -17.76 39.12
C PRO A 4 1.56 -17.25 37.71
N PHE A 5 2.06 -17.95 36.69
CA PHE A 5 1.66 -17.74 35.31
C PHE A 5 0.16 -18.03 35.23
N ALA A 6 -0.65 -17.00 35.46
CA ALA A 6 -2.08 -17.06 35.25
C ALA A 6 -2.30 -16.66 33.77
N PRO A 7 -2.55 -17.61 32.86
CA PRO A 7 -2.73 -17.30 31.45
C PRO A 7 -3.96 -16.40 31.21
N LEU A 8 -4.96 -16.46 32.10
CA LEU A 8 -6.22 -15.72 31.94
C LEU A 8 -6.06 -14.19 32.08
N PRO A 9 -5.43 -13.62 33.13
CA PRO A 9 -5.13 -12.19 33.19
C PRO A 9 -4.29 -11.68 32.01
N LEU A 10 -3.32 -12.47 31.54
CA LEU A 10 -2.53 -12.11 30.36
C LEU A 10 -3.37 -12.08 29.09
N LEU A 11 -4.20 -13.11 28.87
CA LEU A 11 -5.12 -13.16 27.73
C LEU A 11 -6.13 -12.01 27.76
N LEU A 12 -6.68 -11.70 28.94
CA LEU A 12 -7.61 -10.59 29.11
C LEU A 12 -6.92 -9.24 28.88
N PHE A 13 -5.69 -9.07 29.38
CA PHE A 13 -4.88 -7.88 29.10
C PHE A 13 -4.61 -7.71 27.60
N VAL A 14 -4.20 -8.79 26.90
CA VAL A 14 -3.97 -8.79 25.45
C VAL A 14 -5.27 -8.49 24.70
N PHE A 15 -6.40 -9.06 25.12
CA PHE A 15 -7.71 -8.80 24.51
C PHE A 15 -8.13 -7.34 24.69
N VAL A 16 -8.03 -6.79 25.90
CA VAL A 16 -8.36 -5.38 26.17
C VAL A 16 -7.45 -4.44 25.38
N LEU A 17 -6.15 -4.74 25.33
CA LEU A 17 -5.19 -3.96 24.55
C LEU A 17 -5.54 -4.01 23.05
N GLY A 18 -5.85 -5.19 22.51
CA GLY A 18 -6.27 -5.38 21.12
C GLY A 18 -7.60 -4.67 20.81
N PHE A 19 -8.57 -4.74 21.71
CA PHE A 19 -9.85 -4.05 21.59
C PHE A 19 -9.67 -2.53 21.61
N LEU A 20 -8.86 -2.01 22.53
CA LEU A 20 -8.53 -0.58 22.60
C LEU A 20 -7.83 -0.12 21.32
N ALA A 21 -6.85 -0.90 20.83
CA ALA A 21 -6.17 -0.62 19.57
C ALA A 21 -7.15 -0.58 18.38
N ALA A 22 -8.09 -1.53 18.32
CA ALA A 22 -9.12 -1.55 17.27
C ALA A 22 -10.05 -0.32 17.34
N VAL A 23 -10.50 0.08 18.53
CA VAL A 23 -11.33 1.28 18.71
C VAL A 23 -10.60 2.54 18.28
N VAL A 24 -9.34 2.70 18.70
CA VAL A 24 -8.49 3.84 18.29
C VAL A 24 -8.30 3.85 16.78
N GLN A 25 -8.01 2.69 16.19
CA GLN A 25 -7.82 2.56 14.76
C GLN A 25 -9.08 2.95 13.98
N ILE A 26 -10.27 2.48 14.40
CA ILE A 26 -11.54 2.86 13.79
C ILE A 26 -11.75 4.38 13.91
N GLY A 27 -11.51 4.98 15.08
CA GLY A 27 -11.62 6.42 15.27
C GLY A 27 -10.71 7.23 14.35
N VAL A 28 -9.45 6.79 14.18
CA VAL A 28 -8.50 7.41 13.27
C VAL A 28 -8.97 7.31 11.81
N LEU A 29 -9.45 6.15 11.37
CA LEU A 29 -9.99 6.02 10.01
C LEU A 29 -11.19 6.95 9.77
N THR A 30 -12.12 7.06 10.74
CA THR A 30 -13.26 7.97 10.63
C THR A 30 -12.81 9.41 10.42
N ILE A 31 -11.81 9.90 11.18
CA ILE A 31 -11.26 11.25 11.01
C ILE A 31 -10.72 11.46 9.58
N ALA A 32 -9.98 10.47 9.05
CA ALA A 32 -9.45 10.56 7.69
C ALA A 32 -10.58 10.69 6.66
N PHE A 33 -11.62 9.87 6.80
CA PHE A 33 -12.73 9.86 5.86
C PHE A 33 -13.64 11.08 5.99
N ASP A 34 -13.83 11.61 7.20
CA ASP A 34 -14.55 12.87 7.43
C ASP A 34 -13.85 14.05 6.74
N LYS A 35 -12.50 14.10 6.80
CA LYS A 35 -11.71 15.08 6.04
C LYS A 35 -11.88 14.96 4.51
N LEU A 36 -12.27 13.78 4.02
CA LEU A 36 -12.59 13.54 2.60
C LEU A 36 -14.07 13.75 2.27
N GLY A 37 -14.89 14.18 3.24
CA GLY A 37 -16.32 14.39 3.06
C GLY A 37 -17.13 13.10 2.90
N LEU A 38 -16.61 11.97 3.36
CA LEU A 38 -17.32 10.69 3.30
C LEU A 38 -18.18 10.48 4.56
N SER A 39 -19.37 9.91 4.37
CA SER A 39 -20.15 9.37 5.48
C SER A 39 -19.49 8.11 6.04
N ALA A 40 -19.70 7.80 7.32
CA ALA A 40 -19.20 6.58 7.96
C ALA A 40 -19.58 5.29 7.20
N ALA A 41 -20.79 5.23 6.63
CA ALA A 41 -21.24 4.10 5.82
C ALA A 41 -20.43 3.96 4.52
N SER A 42 -20.22 5.07 3.80
CA SER A 42 -19.41 5.06 2.56
C SER A 42 -17.92 4.77 2.82
N ALA A 43 -17.38 5.29 3.92
CA ALA A 43 -16.04 5.00 4.40
C ALA A 43 -15.85 3.51 4.70
N PHE A 44 -16.79 2.91 5.44
CA PHE A 44 -16.77 1.49 5.74
C PHE A 44 -16.91 0.64 4.47
N ALA A 45 -17.79 1.02 3.55
CA ALA A 45 -17.95 0.35 2.26
C ALA A 45 -16.65 0.42 1.43
N LEU A 46 -15.99 1.57 1.37
CA LEU A 46 -14.71 1.75 0.68
C LEU A 46 -13.61 0.88 1.30
N LEU A 47 -13.53 0.84 2.63
CA LEU A 47 -12.57 0.00 3.34
C LEU A 47 -12.83 -1.48 3.07
N LEU A 48 -14.09 -1.93 3.18
CA LEU A 48 -14.46 -3.34 2.99
C LEU A 48 -14.26 -3.78 1.54
N THR A 49 -14.62 -2.93 0.58
CA THR A 49 -14.41 -3.22 -0.86
C THR A 49 -12.93 -3.21 -1.22
N SER A 50 -12.12 -2.27 -0.69
CA SER A 50 -10.67 -2.32 -0.84
C SER A 50 -10.08 -3.59 -0.20
N LEU A 51 -10.58 -3.98 0.98
CA LEU A 51 -10.14 -5.20 1.66
C LEU A 51 -10.42 -6.45 0.86
N LEU A 52 -11.68 -6.67 0.48
CA LEU A 52 -12.07 -7.85 -0.30
C LEU A 52 -11.43 -7.81 -1.69
N GLY A 53 -11.36 -6.64 -2.31
CA GLY A 53 -10.70 -6.42 -3.60
C GLY A 53 -9.21 -6.73 -3.56
N SER A 54 -8.54 -6.55 -2.42
CA SER A 54 -7.10 -6.85 -2.31
C SER A 54 -6.75 -8.32 -2.52
N ALA A 55 -7.72 -9.23 -2.31
CA ALA A 55 -7.57 -10.65 -2.60
C ALA A 55 -7.62 -10.96 -4.12
N VAL A 56 -8.06 -10.00 -4.94
CA VAL A 56 -8.26 -10.18 -6.38
C VAL A 56 -7.14 -9.49 -7.15
N ASN A 57 -6.39 -10.28 -7.92
CA ASN A 57 -5.37 -9.78 -8.83
C ASN A 57 -5.75 -10.12 -10.27
N LEU A 58 -5.84 -9.10 -11.11
CA LEU A 58 -6.20 -9.24 -12.52
C LEU A 58 -4.92 -9.30 -13.37
N PRO A 59 -4.63 -10.42 -14.04
CA PRO A 59 -3.42 -10.54 -14.86
C PRO A 59 -3.49 -9.57 -16.03
N LEU A 60 -2.41 -8.82 -16.26
CA LEU A 60 -2.30 -7.86 -17.37
C LEU A 60 -1.45 -8.43 -18.51
N PHE A 61 -0.21 -8.81 -18.21
CA PHE A 61 0.74 -9.31 -19.21
C PHE A 61 1.86 -10.13 -18.55
N ALA A 62 2.62 -10.87 -19.36
CA ALA A 62 3.78 -11.64 -18.89
C ALA A 62 5.08 -11.03 -19.42
N VAL A 63 6.10 -10.98 -18.58
CA VAL A 63 7.46 -10.56 -18.93
C VAL A 63 8.45 -11.71 -18.75
N SER A 64 9.52 -11.76 -19.54
CA SER A 64 10.61 -12.70 -19.31
C SER A 64 11.27 -12.40 -17.96
N ALA A 65 11.36 -13.41 -17.11
CA ALA A 65 11.99 -13.30 -15.80
C ALA A 65 13.49 -13.54 -15.92
N GLU A 66 14.29 -12.73 -15.25
CA GLU A 66 15.70 -13.04 -15.03
C GLU A 66 15.82 -14.11 -13.95
N ARG A 67 16.73 -15.05 -14.13
CA ARG A 67 16.96 -16.11 -13.15
C ARG A 67 17.40 -15.44 -11.83
N PRO A 68 16.72 -15.69 -10.69
CA PRO A 68 17.12 -15.08 -9.44
C PRO A 68 18.59 -15.40 -9.14
N ALA A 69 19.35 -14.36 -8.77
CA ALA A 69 20.78 -14.49 -8.47
C ALA A 69 20.95 -15.34 -7.20
N ALA A 70 21.26 -16.62 -7.40
CA ALA A 70 21.52 -17.64 -6.39
C ALA A 70 20.35 -17.96 -5.42
N GLU A 71 20.26 -19.22 -5.00
CA GLU A 71 19.39 -19.60 -3.90
C GLU A 71 19.87 -18.91 -2.61
N VAL A 72 19.05 -17.99 -2.07
CA VAL A 72 19.33 -17.27 -0.82
C VAL A 72 19.40 -18.21 0.39
N VAL A 73 18.82 -19.41 0.27
CA VAL A 73 18.72 -20.39 1.35
C VAL A 73 19.53 -21.64 0.98
N PRO A 74 20.52 -22.06 1.80
CA PRO A 74 21.23 -23.32 1.60
C PRO A 74 20.24 -24.50 1.53
N PRO A 75 20.48 -25.51 0.66
CA PRO A 75 19.55 -26.63 0.45
C PRO A 75 19.16 -27.36 1.74
N GLN A 76 20.10 -27.40 2.70
CA GLN A 76 19.94 -28.02 4.01
C GLN A 76 18.87 -27.31 4.88
N LEU A 77 18.90 -25.97 4.91
CA LEU A 77 17.97 -25.17 5.70
C LEU A 77 16.58 -25.11 5.07
N ARG A 78 16.53 -25.17 3.73
CA ARG A 78 15.28 -25.20 2.96
C ARG A 78 14.42 -26.44 3.25
N ARG A 79 15.07 -27.60 3.40
CA ARG A 79 14.41 -28.86 3.78
C ARG A 79 13.87 -28.82 5.21
N LEU A 80 14.60 -28.18 6.13
CA LEU A 80 14.21 -28.01 7.53
C LEU A 80 13.02 -27.04 7.68
N LEU A 81 13.01 -25.96 6.91
CA LEU A 81 11.98 -24.92 6.96
C LEU A 81 10.78 -25.19 6.04
N LEU A 82 10.75 -26.33 5.34
CA LEU A 82 9.71 -26.70 4.37
C LEU A 82 9.40 -25.57 3.36
N VAL A 83 10.39 -24.77 2.98
CA VAL A 83 10.16 -23.66 2.05
C VAL A 83 9.99 -24.25 0.65
N PRO A 84 8.78 -24.18 0.05
CA PRO A 84 8.54 -24.76 -1.27
C PRO A 84 9.46 -24.10 -2.30
N ALA A 85 10.00 -24.91 -3.24
CA ALA A 85 10.65 -24.35 -4.42
C ALA A 85 9.60 -23.54 -5.16
N ARG A 86 9.83 -22.24 -5.34
CA ARG A 86 9.10 -21.55 -6.40
C ARG A 86 9.76 -21.97 -7.71
N GLU A 87 9.05 -22.77 -8.51
CA GLU A 87 9.51 -23.16 -9.83
C GLU A 87 9.73 -21.90 -10.67
N PHE A 88 10.96 -21.74 -11.15
CA PHE A 88 11.31 -20.66 -12.05
C PHE A 88 10.88 -21.04 -13.47
N THR A 89 9.75 -20.51 -13.91
CA THR A 89 9.16 -20.79 -15.23
C THR A 89 9.75 -19.90 -16.35
N GLY A 90 10.72 -19.04 -16.03
CA GLY A 90 11.31 -18.07 -16.97
C GLY A 90 10.39 -16.90 -17.32
N ARG A 91 9.21 -16.81 -16.72
CA ARG A 91 8.23 -15.74 -16.95
C ARG A 91 7.66 -15.24 -15.63
N THR A 92 7.40 -13.94 -15.56
CA THR A 92 6.67 -13.29 -14.46
C THR A 92 5.38 -12.72 -15.03
N VAL A 93 4.24 -13.15 -14.50
CA VAL A 93 2.95 -12.53 -14.79
C VAL A 93 2.82 -11.27 -13.94
N ILE A 94 2.64 -10.13 -14.61
CA ILE A 94 2.32 -8.86 -13.97
C ILE A 94 0.79 -8.73 -13.94
N ALA A 95 0.26 -8.59 -12.73
CA ALA A 95 -1.15 -8.36 -12.46
C ALA A 95 -1.36 -6.97 -11.88
N VAL A 96 -2.61 -6.52 -11.85
CA VAL A 96 -3.06 -5.35 -11.10
C VAL A 96 -3.98 -5.77 -9.98
N ASN A 97 -3.77 -5.23 -8.78
CA ASN A 97 -4.60 -5.52 -7.64
C ASN A 97 -5.89 -4.68 -7.65
N VAL A 98 -7.04 -5.29 -7.36
CA VAL A 98 -8.30 -4.53 -7.33
C VAL A 98 -8.35 -3.60 -6.12
N GLY A 99 -7.99 -4.10 -4.93
CA GLY A 99 -8.07 -3.35 -3.67
C GLY A 99 -7.01 -2.27 -3.48
N GLY A 100 -5.80 -2.54 -3.94
CA GLY A 100 -4.63 -1.68 -3.76
C GLY A 100 -4.24 -0.84 -4.96
N CYS A 101 -4.85 -1.07 -6.13
CA CYS A 101 -4.61 -0.25 -7.31
C CYS A 101 -5.91 0.29 -7.91
N LEU A 102 -6.85 -0.57 -8.33
CA LEU A 102 -8.04 -0.10 -9.05
C LEU A 102 -8.99 0.73 -8.18
N ILE A 103 -9.29 0.28 -6.96
CA ILE A 103 -10.15 1.01 -6.03
C ILE A 103 -9.53 2.37 -5.63
N PRO A 104 -8.24 2.45 -5.25
CA PRO A 104 -7.58 3.74 -4.97
C PRO A 104 -7.57 4.70 -6.17
N ILE A 105 -7.37 4.19 -7.40
CA ILE A 105 -7.48 5.02 -8.63
C ILE A 105 -8.91 5.53 -8.79
N ALA A 106 -9.90 4.65 -8.69
CA ALA A 106 -11.31 5.00 -8.82
C ALA A 106 -11.73 6.04 -7.77
N PHE A 107 -11.27 5.90 -6.54
CA PHE A 107 -11.55 6.85 -5.47
C PHE A 107 -10.79 8.18 -5.66
N SER A 108 -9.56 8.15 -6.19
CA SER A 108 -8.86 9.39 -6.60
C SER A 108 -9.63 10.15 -7.68
N ALA A 109 -10.19 9.43 -8.67
CA ALA A 109 -11.04 10.01 -9.70
C ALA A 109 -12.35 10.58 -9.12
N TYR A 110 -12.96 9.88 -8.18
CA TYR A 110 -14.11 10.38 -7.42
C TYR A 110 -13.77 11.71 -6.72
N LEU A 111 -12.65 11.78 -5.99
CA LEU A 111 -12.25 13.00 -5.28
C LEU A 111 -11.98 14.17 -6.25
N LEU A 112 -11.36 13.91 -7.40
CA LEU A 112 -11.17 14.94 -8.44
C LEU A 112 -12.49 15.47 -9.00
N GLY A 113 -13.52 14.62 -9.09
CA GLY A 113 -14.85 15.03 -9.55
C GLY A 113 -15.67 15.80 -8.50
N HIS A 114 -15.37 15.61 -7.21
CA HIS A 114 -16.14 16.18 -6.10
C HIS A 114 -15.46 17.33 -5.38
N ASN A 115 -14.17 17.57 -5.64
CA ASN A 115 -13.40 18.66 -5.05
C ASN A 115 -12.86 19.57 -6.16
N PRO A 116 -13.04 20.90 -6.08
CA PRO A 116 -12.56 21.84 -7.09
C PRO A 116 -11.04 22.05 -6.96
N LEU A 117 -10.27 21.04 -7.35
CA LEU A 117 -8.81 21.06 -7.29
C LEU A 117 -8.21 21.60 -8.61
N PRO A 118 -7.38 22.65 -8.58
CA PRO A 118 -6.67 23.13 -9.77
C PRO A 118 -5.79 22.03 -10.38
N LEU A 119 -5.95 21.78 -11.68
CA LEU A 119 -5.21 20.72 -12.40
C LEU A 119 -3.69 20.82 -12.20
N LEU A 120 -3.15 22.04 -12.25
CA LEU A 120 -1.71 22.26 -12.06
C LEU A 120 -1.24 21.85 -10.66
N GLN A 121 -2.03 22.08 -9.62
CA GLN A 121 -1.70 21.66 -8.26
C GLN A 121 -1.72 20.14 -8.15
N VAL A 122 -2.74 19.48 -8.73
CA VAL A 122 -2.82 18.01 -8.78
C VAL A 122 -1.61 17.41 -9.47
N LEU A 123 -1.28 17.89 -10.68
CA LEU A 123 -0.14 17.40 -11.45
C LEU A 123 1.19 17.61 -10.71
N THR A 124 1.37 18.79 -10.08
CA THR A 124 2.57 19.10 -9.31
C THR A 124 2.70 18.19 -8.08
N ALA A 125 1.61 17.99 -7.34
CA ALA A 125 1.60 17.14 -6.16
C ALA A 125 1.87 15.67 -6.53
N VAL A 126 1.18 15.14 -7.55
CA VAL A 126 1.37 13.77 -8.05
C VAL A 126 2.81 13.57 -8.55
N ALA A 127 3.36 14.52 -9.31
CA ALA A 127 4.73 14.44 -9.81
C ALA A 127 5.75 14.47 -8.67
N GLY A 128 5.56 15.32 -7.66
CA GLY A 128 6.42 15.40 -6.48
C GLY A 128 6.44 14.09 -5.69
N VAL A 129 5.26 13.54 -5.38
CA VAL A 129 5.15 12.26 -4.68
C VAL A 129 5.69 11.11 -5.54
N ALA A 130 5.45 11.11 -6.85
CA ALA A 130 6.01 10.10 -7.75
C ALA A 130 7.54 10.12 -7.79
N ALA A 131 8.15 11.31 -7.81
CA ALA A 131 9.60 11.45 -7.73
C ALA A 131 10.15 10.90 -6.41
N ILE A 132 9.55 11.28 -5.27
CA ILE A 132 9.93 10.77 -3.95
C ILE A 132 9.82 9.24 -3.93
N SER A 133 8.66 8.69 -4.28
CA SER A 133 8.40 7.26 -4.28
C SER A 133 9.33 6.47 -5.21
N ARG A 134 9.66 7.01 -6.39
CA ARG A 134 10.64 6.40 -7.30
C ARG A 134 12.04 6.36 -6.69
N LEU A 135 12.47 7.43 -6.02
CA LEU A 135 13.80 7.52 -5.42
C LEU A 135 13.97 6.56 -4.24
N VAL A 136 12.95 6.40 -3.40
CA VAL A 136 13.05 5.59 -2.17
C VAL A 136 12.60 4.13 -2.34
N SER A 137 11.87 3.82 -3.40
CA SER A 137 11.48 2.44 -3.72
C SER A 137 12.65 1.63 -4.26
N ARG A 138 12.64 0.32 -3.98
CA ARG A 138 13.61 -0.62 -4.54
C ARG A 138 12.97 -1.99 -4.77
N PRO A 139 13.38 -2.70 -5.83
CA PRO A 139 12.98 -4.09 -6.03
C PRO A 139 13.58 -4.98 -4.93
N ILE A 140 12.74 -5.75 -4.24
CA ILE A 140 13.10 -6.71 -3.22
C ILE A 140 12.74 -8.12 -3.74
N PRO A 141 13.74 -8.99 -4.00
CA PRO A 141 13.51 -10.35 -4.49
C PRO A 141 12.51 -11.13 -3.62
N GLY A 142 11.55 -11.80 -4.26
CA GLY A 142 10.52 -12.59 -3.56
C GLY A 142 9.39 -11.80 -2.88
N LEU A 143 9.55 -10.49 -2.67
CA LEU A 143 8.57 -9.62 -2.00
C LEU A 143 7.92 -8.58 -2.94
N GLY A 144 8.62 -8.12 -3.99
CA GLY A 144 8.13 -7.10 -4.91
C GLY A 144 8.81 -5.75 -4.69
N ILE A 145 8.09 -4.64 -4.78
CA ILE A 145 8.68 -3.31 -4.60
C ILE A 145 8.49 -2.87 -3.15
N GLY A 146 9.59 -2.59 -2.46
CA GLY A 146 9.58 -2.10 -1.10
C GLY A 146 10.06 -0.66 -1.00
N MET A 147 9.49 0.10 -0.06
CA MET A 147 9.91 1.44 0.32
C MET A 147 9.63 1.71 1.80
N PRO A 148 10.27 2.71 2.43
CA PRO A 148 9.94 3.09 3.80
C PRO A 148 8.48 3.59 3.90
N MET A 149 7.71 3.00 4.80
CA MET A 149 6.24 3.14 4.88
C MET A 149 5.77 4.60 4.97
N PHE A 150 6.44 5.46 5.75
CA PHE A 150 5.95 6.81 6.05
C PHE A 150 6.45 7.89 5.08
N VAL A 151 7.41 7.59 4.20
CA VAL A 151 8.02 8.62 3.35
C VAL A 151 7.02 9.19 2.34
N ALA A 152 6.27 8.32 1.65
CA ALA A 152 5.26 8.79 0.70
C ALA A 152 4.06 9.51 1.38
N PRO A 153 3.46 8.97 2.47
CA PRO A 153 2.36 9.67 3.15
C PRO A 153 2.76 11.05 3.67
N ILE A 154 3.93 11.17 4.30
CA ILE A 154 4.43 12.45 4.80
C ILE A 154 4.72 13.40 3.63
N GLY A 155 5.36 12.92 2.56
CA GLY A 155 5.62 13.72 1.37
C GLY A 155 4.32 14.25 0.73
N ALA A 156 3.31 13.39 0.59
CA ALA A 156 2.00 13.76 0.06
C ALA A 156 1.29 14.81 0.92
N ALA A 157 1.30 14.64 2.25
CA ALA A 157 0.72 15.61 3.17
C ALA A 157 1.43 16.97 3.08
N LEU A 158 2.76 17.00 3.20
CA LEU A 158 3.54 18.23 3.16
C LEU A 158 3.39 18.99 1.83
N ILE A 159 3.46 18.28 0.70
CA ILE A 159 3.31 18.89 -0.62
C ILE A 159 1.88 19.43 -0.79
N SER A 160 0.87 18.68 -0.35
CA SER A 160 -0.53 19.10 -0.51
C SER A 160 -0.87 20.30 0.37
N MET A 161 -0.42 20.31 1.63
CA MET A 161 -0.56 21.46 2.54
C MET A 161 0.13 22.71 1.99
N ALA A 162 1.32 22.56 1.37
CA ALA A 162 2.06 23.67 0.80
C ALA A 162 1.39 24.24 -0.47
N LEU A 163 0.76 23.39 -1.29
CA LEU A 163 0.11 23.81 -2.53
C LEU A 163 -1.31 24.34 -2.31
N ASN A 164 -2.06 23.72 -1.39
CA ASN A 164 -3.46 24.03 -1.14
C ASN A 164 -3.86 23.58 0.27
N ALA A 165 -3.67 24.44 1.26
CA ALA A 165 -3.98 24.14 2.66
C ALA A 165 -5.48 23.86 2.89
N ASP A 166 -6.37 24.54 2.17
CA ASP A 166 -7.83 24.39 2.33
C ASP A 166 -8.34 23.04 1.79
N ALA A 167 -7.72 22.54 0.73
CA ALA A 167 -8.04 21.25 0.12
C ALA A 167 -6.90 20.22 0.28
N SER A 168 -6.13 20.34 1.36
CA SER A 168 -4.92 19.53 1.60
C SER A 168 -5.25 18.04 1.67
N ALA A 169 -6.33 17.67 2.36
CA ALA A 169 -6.77 16.29 2.54
C ALA A 169 -7.07 15.56 1.22
N PRO A 170 -8.00 16.01 0.34
CA PRO A 170 -8.25 15.33 -0.92
C PRO A 170 -7.03 15.35 -1.85
N LEU A 171 -6.26 16.45 -1.87
CA LEU A 171 -5.03 16.52 -2.66
C LEU A 171 -3.96 15.55 -2.16
N ALA A 172 -3.85 15.34 -0.84
CA ALA A 172 -2.92 14.40 -0.22
C ALA A 172 -3.31 12.95 -0.51
N TYR A 173 -4.62 12.63 -0.49
CA TYR A 173 -5.08 11.31 -0.91
C TYR A 173 -4.72 11.03 -2.38
N ILE A 174 -5.06 11.96 -3.28
CA ILE A 174 -4.86 11.80 -4.72
C ILE A 174 -3.36 11.71 -5.05
N SER A 175 -2.57 12.65 -4.55
CA SER A 175 -1.12 12.68 -4.81
C SER A 175 -0.39 11.53 -4.13
N GLY A 176 -0.76 11.16 -2.90
CA GLY A 176 -0.25 9.98 -2.20
C GLY A 176 -0.52 8.69 -2.98
N THR A 177 -1.76 8.50 -3.43
CA THR A 177 -2.19 7.30 -4.16
C THR A 177 -1.55 7.23 -5.54
N LEU A 178 -1.82 8.22 -6.39
CA LEU A 178 -1.36 8.22 -7.79
C LEU A 178 0.14 8.39 -7.87
N GLY A 179 0.73 9.21 -7.00
CA GLY A 179 2.18 9.41 -6.95
C GLY A 179 2.92 8.14 -6.57
N VAL A 180 2.49 7.41 -5.55
CA VAL A 180 3.11 6.10 -5.21
C VAL A 180 2.92 5.11 -6.35
N LEU A 181 1.72 4.99 -6.90
CA LEU A 181 1.45 4.05 -7.99
C LEU A 181 2.32 4.34 -9.21
N ILE A 182 2.47 5.60 -9.60
CA ILE A 182 3.33 5.99 -10.72
C ILE A 182 4.81 5.76 -10.34
N GLY A 183 5.26 6.31 -9.22
CA GLY A 183 6.66 6.35 -8.84
C GLY A 183 7.25 5.01 -8.39
N ALA A 184 6.55 4.32 -7.51
CA ALA A 184 6.98 3.04 -6.96
C ALA A 184 6.67 1.88 -7.90
N ASP A 185 5.54 1.88 -8.61
CA ASP A 185 5.14 0.70 -9.40
C ASP A 185 5.39 0.90 -10.91
N LEU A 186 4.72 1.87 -11.54
CA LEU A 186 4.75 2.01 -13.00
C LEU A 186 6.16 2.33 -13.54
N LEU A 187 6.86 3.28 -12.91
CA LEU A 187 8.23 3.65 -13.29
C LEU A 187 9.27 2.55 -12.97
N ARG A 188 8.87 1.49 -12.25
CA ARG A 188 9.70 0.33 -11.89
C ARG A 188 9.28 -0.97 -12.58
N LEU A 189 8.35 -0.93 -13.54
CA LEU A 189 7.90 -2.14 -14.27
C LEU A 189 9.06 -2.93 -14.91
N ASN A 190 10.08 -2.24 -15.41
CA ASN A 190 11.27 -2.88 -15.97
C ASN A 190 12.10 -3.62 -14.91
N ASP A 191 12.09 -3.14 -13.66
CA ASP A 191 12.80 -3.77 -12.54
C ASP A 191 12.09 -5.06 -12.09
N MET A 192 10.79 -5.23 -12.41
CA MET A 192 10.00 -6.40 -12.00
C MET A 192 10.49 -7.71 -12.63
N ARG A 193 11.19 -7.65 -13.76
CA ARG A 193 11.84 -8.82 -14.39
C ARG A 193 12.88 -9.47 -13.47
N ARG A 194 13.40 -8.71 -12.50
CA ARG A 194 14.47 -9.12 -11.58
C ARG A 194 13.95 -9.77 -10.29
N PHE A 195 12.63 -9.83 -10.09
CA PHE A 195 12.05 -10.39 -8.85
C PHE A 195 12.28 -11.89 -8.70
N GLY A 196 12.52 -12.60 -9.81
CA GLY A 196 12.69 -14.05 -9.80
C GLY A 196 11.43 -14.80 -9.34
N THR A 197 10.25 -14.15 -9.40
CA THR A 197 8.96 -14.74 -9.04
C THR A 197 8.11 -14.99 -10.29
N PRO A 198 7.28 -16.05 -10.31
CA PRO A 198 6.37 -16.30 -11.43
C PRO A 198 5.22 -15.28 -11.49
N PHE A 199 5.03 -14.49 -10.42
CA PHE A 199 3.92 -13.57 -10.25
C PHE A 199 4.37 -12.29 -9.54
N ALA A 200 3.88 -11.14 -10.01
CA ALA A 200 4.04 -9.82 -9.42
C ALA A 200 2.73 -9.04 -9.55
N SER A 201 2.37 -8.23 -8.55
CA SER A 201 1.13 -7.44 -8.58
C SER A 201 1.41 -5.97 -8.33
N ILE A 202 0.94 -5.12 -9.24
CA ILE A 202 0.93 -3.66 -9.13
C ILE A 202 -0.08 -3.27 -8.07
N GLY A 203 0.38 -2.50 -7.08
CA GLY A 203 -0.36 -2.14 -5.89
C GLY A 203 -0.86 -3.37 -5.15
N GLY A 204 -0.05 -4.43 -5.03
CA GLY A 204 -0.46 -5.69 -4.38
C GLY A 204 0.70 -6.58 -3.94
N ALA A 205 1.83 -6.00 -3.51
CA ALA A 205 3.08 -6.71 -3.18
C ALA A 205 3.04 -7.52 -1.86
N GLY A 206 1.89 -8.07 -1.48
CA GLY A 206 1.77 -9.08 -0.40
C GLY A 206 1.41 -8.57 0.99
N THR A 207 0.89 -7.35 1.15
CA THR A 207 0.30 -6.86 2.42
C THR A 207 -0.91 -5.98 2.13
N PHE A 208 -1.79 -5.81 3.13
CA PHE A 208 -2.93 -4.89 3.05
C PHE A 208 -2.46 -3.50 2.58
N ASP A 209 -2.91 -3.09 1.39
CA ASP A 209 -2.07 -2.38 0.42
C ASP A 209 -1.55 -1.02 0.87
N GLY A 210 -0.22 -0.91 0.84
CA GLY A 210 0.50 0.30 1.20
C GLY A 210 0.04 1.54 0.42
N ILE A 211 -0.51 1.39 -0.79
CA ILE A 211 -1.03 2.53 -1.59
C ILE A 211 -2.30 3.12 -0.96
N PHE A 212 -3.32 2.30 -0.68
CA PHE A 212 -4.56 2.76 -0.05
C PHE A 212 -4.25 3.35 1.33
N LEU A 213 -3.47 2.63 2.14
CA LEU A 213 -3.07 3.10 3.47
C LEU A 213 -2.23 4.38 3.38
N THR A 214 -1.37 4.53 2.37
CA THR A 214 -0.61 5.77 2.15
C THR A 214 -1.55 6.95 1.91
N GLY A 215 -2.57 6.79 1.06
CA GLY A 215 -3.57 7.83 0.85
C GLY A 215 -4.28 8.22 2.15
N ILE A 216 -4.71 7.25 2.94
CA ILE A 216 -5.40 7.51 4.22
C ILE A 216 -4.47 8.17 5.26
N VAL A 217 -3.24 7.70 5.39
CA VAL A 217 -2.26 8.29 6.31
C VAL A 217 -1.89 9.71 5.86
N ALA A 218 -1.76 9.95 4.56
CA ALA A 218 -1.50 11.30 4.03
C ALA A 218 -2.63 12.27 4.40
N VAL A 219 -3.89 11.84 4.28
CA VAL A 219 -5.07 12.63 4.67
C VAL A 219 -5.09 12.97 6.15
N LEU A 220 -4.68 12.03 7.01
CA LEU A 220 -4.63 12.27 8.44
C LEU A 220 -3.63 13.37 8.80
N LEU A 221 -2.50 13.38 8.11
CA LEU A 221 -1.39 14.32 8.32
C LEU A 221 -1.63 15.69 7.67
N ALA A 222 -2.44 15.76 6.62
CA ALA A 222 -2.74 16.97 5.84
C ALA A 222 -3.86 17.81 6.46
#